data_AF-M2W8M1-F1
#
_entry.id   AF-M2W8M1-F1
#
_cell.length_a   1.000
_cell.length_b   1.000
_cell.length_c   1.000
_cell.angle_alpha   90.00
_cell.angle_beta   90.00
_cell.angle_gamma   90.00
#
_symmetry.space_group_name_H-M   'P 1'
#
loop_
_entity.id
_entity.type
_entity.pdbx_description
1 polymer ?
#
loop_
_entity_poly.entity_id
_entity_poly.type
_entity_poly.pdbx_seq_one_letter_code
_entity_poly.pdbx_strand_id
1 'polypeptide(L)'
;MPVKEILSAEKLHNMETPELLSVDPRNSVHFLRDEQGGFSERNCLELQLSSKVQNITLKFYLGDIVQFSQKAHFRGYFDVVIAAAFLDLYDCSIMIDTLFGLLQSSGIFYFPINYDGEMTFSPKSSEHSMETKIVKTYHAVMDGLESNAQCQHSQSGQCVLRICKDRAIDIKYGDAWWNVRCEDPKSKYFLMSILRFMNHSTRHLLSGPAFDR
;
A
#
# COMPACT_ATOMS: atom_id res chain seq x y z
N MET A 1 13.32 7.83 -33.05
CA MET A 1 13.70 8.14 -31.66
C MET A 1 13.44 6.90 -30.83
N PRO A 2 14.46 6.18 -30.32
CA PRO A 2 14.22 4.91 -29.66
C PRO A 2 13.87 5.13 -28.18
N VAL A 3 12.76 4.51 -27.77
CA VAL A 3 12.30 4.40 -26.38
C VAL A 3 13.37 3.66 -25.58
N LYS A 4 13.94 4.30 -24.55
CA LYS A 4 14.81 3.63 -23.58
C LYS A 4 13.94 2.83 -22.61
N GLU A 5 14.08 1.51 -22.72
CA GLU A 5 13.63 0.40 -21.86
C GLU A 5 12.72 0.72 -20.66
N ILE A 6 11.56 0.03 -20.63
CA ILE A 6 10.82 -0.29 -19.41
C ILE A 6 11.61 -1.40 -18.70
N LEU A 7 12.12 -1.12 -17.50
CA LEU A 7 12.83 -2.11 -16.69
C LEU A 7 11.81 -3.12 -16.12
N SER A 8 11.94 -4.40 -16.49
CA SER A 8 11.20 -5.50 -15.88
C SER A 8 11.74 -5.81 -14.48
N ALA A 9 10.87 -6.30 -13.59
CA ALA A 9 11.18 -6.64 -12.20
C ALA A 9 12.33 -7.65 -12.02
N GLU A 10 12.73 -8.36 -13.08
CA GLU A 10 13.86 -9.28 -13.08
C GLU A 10 15.22 -8.58 -12.97
N LYS A 11 15.38 -7.34 -13.45
CA LYS A 11 16.66 -6.60 -13.37
C LYS A 11 17.01 -6.15 -11.93
N LEU A 12 16.06 -6.18 -10.99
CA LEU A 12 16.31 -5.93 -9.56
C LEU A 12 16.89 -7.14 -8.81
N HIS A 13 16.94 -8.32 -9.45
CA HIS A 13 17.31 -9.58 -8.79
C HIS A 13 18.83 -9.78 -8.62
N ASN A 14 19.66 -9.03 -9.35
CA ASN A 14 21.13 -9.22 -9.37
C ASN A 14 21.92 -8.23 -8.51
N MET A 15 21.27 -7.46 -7.63
CA MET A 15 21.99 -6.69 -6.60
C MET A 15 22.18 -7.56 -5.36
N GLU A 16 23.45 -7.78 -5.00
CA GLU A 16 23.85 -8.45 -3.76
C GLU A 16 22.99 -7.96 -2.58
N THR A 17 22.49 -8.91 -1.81
CA THR A 17 21.57 -8.71 -0.68
C THR A 17 22.04 -7.58 0.24
N PRO A 18 21.30 -6.46 0.35
CA PRO A 18 21.50 -5.54 1.46
C PRO A 18 21.13 -6.28 2.75
N GLU A 19 22.01 -6.20 3.75
CA GLU A 19 21.76 -6.69 5.11
C GLU A 19 20.37 -6.22 5.57
N LEU A 20 19.51 -7.19 5.89
CA LEU A 20 18.15 -6.91 6.34
C LEU A 20 18.17 -6.12 7.65
N LEU A 21 17.65 -4.90 7.60
CA LEU A 21 17.38 -4.06 8.77
C LEU A 21 16.18 -4.63 9.53
N SER A 22 16.42 -5.05 10.78
CA SER A 22 15.37 -5.42 11.73
C SER A 22 14.69 -4.17 12.28
N VAL A 23 13.36 -4.12 12.23
CA VAL A 23 12.54 -3.01 12.73
C VAL A 23 11.82 -3.42 14.03
N ASP A 24 12.05 -2.69 15.14
CA ASP A 24 11.16 -2.71 16.32
C ASP A 24 10.12 -1.59 16.17
N PRO A 25 8.81 -1.90 16.19
CA PRO A 25 7.74 -0.93 15.89
C PRO A 25 7.50 0.15 16.95
N ARG A 26 8.27 0.22 18.05
CA ARG A 26 7.87 1.06 19.21
C ARG A 26 8.67 2.32 19.49
N ASN A 27 9.80 2.58 18.82
CA ASN A 27 10.52 3.87 18.80
C ASN A 27 11.94 3.61 18.30
N SER A 28 12.22 3.83 17.01
CA SER A 28 13.50 4.37 16.49
C SER A 28 13.61 4.17 14.98
N VAL A 29 13.90 5.27 14.27
CA VAL A 29 14.43 5.24 12.91
C VAL A 29 15.96 5.10 13.04
N HIS A 30 16.53 3.99 12.59
CA HIS A 30 17.99 3.84 12.49
C HIS A 30 18.38 3.22 11.15
N PHE A 31 19.19 3.93 10.37
CA PHE A 31 19.90 3.40 9.20
C PHE A 31 21.32 3.99 9.15
N LEU A 32 22.35 3.14 9.11
CA LEU A 32 23.75 3.55 8.90
C LEU A 32 24.34 2.79 7.70
N ARG A 33 25.13 3.49 6.87
CA ARG A 33 26.53 3.14 6.55
C ARG A 33 27.24 4.27 5.77
N ASP A 34 28.44 4.65 6.22
CA ASP A 34 29.47 5.38 5.46
C ASP A 34 30.60 4.38 5.04
N GLU A 35 31.50 4.64 4.11
CA GLU A 35 32.45 5.77 4.01
C GLU A 35 32.47 6.51 2.65
N GLN A 36 31.55 6.24 1.71
CA GLN A 36 31.58 6.83 0.34
C GLN A 36 30.23 7.43 -0.16
N GLY A 37 29.27 7.67 0.74
CA GLY A 37 27.94 8.20 0.41
C GLY A 37 27.13 8.56 1.66
N GLY A 38 27.65 9.48 2.48
CA GLY A 38 27.16 9.75 3.83
C GLY A 38 25.73 10.30 3.92
N PHE A 39 25.01 9.85 4.95
CA PHE A 39 23.71 10.33 5.40
C PHE A 39 23.92 11.25 6.62
N SER A 40 23.20 12.37 6.72
CA SER A 40 23.26 13.22 7.91
C SER A 40 21.85 13.46 8.46
N GLU A 41 21.63 13.06 9.70
CA GLU A 41 20.39 13.30 10.44
C GLU A 41 20.34 14.75 10.97
N ARG A 42 19.22 15.44 10.78
CA ARG A 42 18.93 16.73 11.44
C ARG A 42 17.50 16.70 11.98
N ASN A 43 17.35 16.16 13.20
CA ASN A 43 16.09 15.99 13.94
C ASN A 43 15.10 15.00 13.29
N CYS A 44 14.31 14.33 14.15
CA CYS A 44 13.46 13.15 13.87
C CYS A 44 12.38 13.31 12.77
N LEU A 45 12.22 14.48 12.15
CA LEU A 45 11.16 14.77 11.16
C LEU A 45 11.69 15.21 9.80
N GLU A 46 13.00 15.39 9.63
CA GLU A 46 13.60 15.73 8.33
C GLU A 46 14.87 14.92 8.10
N LEU A 47 14.92 14.20 6.97
CA LEU A 47 16.09 13.45 6.53
C LEU A 47 16.55 14.00 5.19
N GLN A 48 17.84 14.34 5.09
CA GLN A 48 18.46 14.79 3.85
C GLN A 48 19.38 13.70 3.32
N LEU A 49 19.11 13.27 2.08
CA LEU A 49 19.85 12.26 1.36
C LEU A 49 20.57 12.95 0.20
N SER A 50 21.90 12.96 0.22
CA SER A 50 22.71 13.55 -0.84
C SER A 50 23.52 12.49 -1.55
N SER A 51 23.56 12.58 -2.87
CA SER A 51 24.43 11.79 -3.73
C SER A 51 25.12 12.72 -4.73
N LYS A 52 26.03 12.18 -5.56
CA LYS A 52 26.68 12.96 -6.61
C LYS A 52 25.72 13.53 -7.66
N VAL A 53 24.52 12.95 -7.80
CA VAL A 53 23.58 13.27 -8.89
C VAL A 53 22.28 13.89 -8.42
N GLN A 54 21.95 13.79 -7.13
CA GLN A 54 20.69 14.30 -6.59
C GLN A 54 20.77 14.53 -5.08
N ASN A 55 19.95 15.47 -4.63
CA ASN A 55 19.65 15.69 -3.22
C ASN A 55 18.16 15.44 -3.02
N ILE A 56 17.80 14.65 -2.01
CA ILE A 56 16.43 14.33 -1.63
C ILE A 56 16.23 14.77 -0.19
N THR A 57 15.19 15.54 0.07
CA THR A 57 14.75 15.88 1.43
C THR A 57 13.47 15.13 1.71
N LEU A 58 13.50 14.26 2.72
CA LEU A 58 12.31 13.60 3.25
C LEU A 58 11.83 14.37 4.47
N LYS A 59 10.55 14.68 4.52
CA LYS A 59 9.89 15.28 5.68
C LYS A 59 8.80 14.35 6.17
N PHE A 60 8.92 13.91 7.42
CA PHE A 60 7.96 13.03 8.04
C PHE A 60 6.92 13.86 8.78
N TYR A 61 5.66 13.53 8.57
CA TYR A 61 4.53 14.16 9.26
C TYR A 61 3.71 13.07 9.94
N LEU A 62 3.69 13.10 11.26
CA LEU A 62 2.78 12.28 12.05
C LEU A 62 1.47 13.03 12.23
N GLY A 63 0.36 12.43 11.79
CA GLY A 63 -0.95 13.00 12.02
C GLY A 63 -2.04 12.39 11.13
N ASP A 64 -3.24 12.93 11.31
CA ASP A 64 -4.39 12.63 10.48
C ASP A 64 -4.29 13.36 9.13
N ILE A 65 -4.54 12.65 8.03
CA ILE A 65 -4.41 13.17 6.68
C ILE A 65 -5.43 14.27 6.37
N VAL A 66 -6.64 14.18 6.91
CA VAL A 66 -7.70 15.16 6.70
C VAL A 66 -7.28 16.46 7.36
N GLN A 67 -6.81 16.40 8.60
CA GLN A 67 -6.24 17.57 9.29
C GLN A 67 -5.01 18.13 8.58
N PHE A 68 -4.14 17.27 8.05
CA PHE A 68 -2.97 17.69 7.29
C PHE A 68 -3.35 18.49 6.04
N SER A 69 -4.36 18.01 5.29
CA SER A 69 -4.82 18.62 4.04
C SER A 69 -5.48 19.99 4.23
N GLN A 70 -6.02 20.27 5.41
CA GLN A 70 -6.68 21.54 5.71
C GLN A 70 -5.70 22.69 5.95
N LYS A 71 -4.40 22.41 6.12
CA LYS A 71 -3.38 23.44 6.28
C LYS A 71 -3.25 24.24 4.99
N ALA A 72 -3.56 25.54 5.05
CA ALA A 72 -3.66 26.41 3.88
C ALA A 72 -2.43 26.37 2.94
N HIS A 73 -1.22 26.20 3.47
CA HIS A 73 0.01 26.16 2.68
C HIS A 73 0.24 24.84 1.92
N PHE A 74 -0.49 23.77 2.23
CA PHE A 74 -0.39 22.48 1.53
C PHE A 74 -1.44 22.30 0.44
N ARG A 75 -2.43 23.21 0.36
CA ARG A 75 -3.43 23.17 -0.71
C ARG A 75 -2.75 23.49 -2.04
N GLY A 76 -2.84 22.57 -3.00
CA GLY A 76 -2.22 22.72 -4.31
C GLY A 76 -0.69 22.77 -4.29
N TYR A 77 -0.06 22.22 -3.25
CA TYR A 77 1.39 22.35 -3.04
C TYR A 77 2.21 21.25 -3.72
N PHE A 78 1.65 20.05 -3.87
CA PHE A 78 2.41 18.88 -4.30
C PHE A 78 2.31 18.65 -5.81
N ASP A 79 3.44 18.36 -6.45
CA ASP A 79 3.47 17.91 -7.85
C ASP A 79 2.94 16.48 -8.00
N VAL A 80 3.23 15.63 -7.01
CA VAL A 80 2.87 14.22 -7.01
C VAL A 80 2.37 13.80 -5.64
N VAL A 81 1.26 13.07 -5.61
CA VAL A 81 0.73 12.41 -4.41
C VAL A 81 0.72 10.91 -4.65
N ILE A 82 1.42 10.16 -3.78
CA ILE A 82 1.48 8.70 -3.82
C ILE A 82 0.71 8.15 -2.62
N ALA A 83 -0.29 7.31 -2.88
CA ALA A 83 -1.09 6.66 -1.85
C ALA A 83 -1.16 5.14 -2.14
N ALA A 84 -0.12 4.42 -1.70
CA ALA A 84 0.05 2.99 -1.92
C ALA A 84 -0.71 2.17 -0.88
N ALA A 85 -1.71 1.36 -1.30
CA ALA A 85 -2.64 0.61 -0.45
C ALA A 85 -3.33 1.48 0.63
N PHE A 86 -3.25 2.80 0.49
CA PHE A 86 -3.74 3.75 1.49
C PHE A 86 -5.27 3.84 1.44
N LEU A 87 -5.83 3.75 0.23
CA LEU A 87 -7.27 3.85 -0.01
C LEU A 87 -8.02 2.57 0.37
N ASP A 88 -7.31 1.49 0.71
CA ASP A 88 -7.88 0.31 1.36
C ASP A 88 -8.31 0.62 2.80
N LEU A 89 -7.75 1.67 3.43
CA LEU A 89 -7.96 1.98 4.84
C LEU A 89 -9.00 3.08 5.08
N TYR A 90 -9.39 3.84 4.05
CA TYR A 90 -10.26 5.01 4.18
C TYR A 90 -11.37 5.00 3.13
N ASP A 91 -12.47 5.70 3.40
CA ASP A 91 -13.51 5.91 2.40
C ASP A 91 -12.92 6.65 1.19
N CYS A 92 -12.87 5.97 0.05
CA CYS A 92 -12.32 6.48 -1.20
C CYS A 92 -13.00 7.78 -1.64
N SER A 93 -14.31 7.94 -1.40
CA SER A 93 -15.06 9.13 -1.82
C SER A 93 -14.57 10.39 -1.12
N ILE A 94 -14.33 10.30 0.19
CA ILE A 94 -13.81 11.39 1.02
C ILE A 94 -12.33 11.64 0.73
N MET A 95 -11.54 10.56 0.64
CA MET A 95 -10.10 10.68 0.53
C MET A 95 -9.63 11.14 -0.84
N ILE A 96 -10.30 10.77 -1.93
CA ILE A 96 -9.90 11.24 -3.26
C ILE A 96 -10.00 12.77 -3.35
N ASP A 97 -11.06 13.38 -2.81
CA ASP A 97 -11.19 14.85 -2.77
C ASP A 97 -10.12 15.49 -1.90
N THR A 98 -9.86 14.90 -0.74
CA THR A 98 -8.83 15.35 0.19
C THR A 98 -7.44 15.35 -0.47
N LEU A 99 -7.09 14.27 -1.15
CA LEU A 99 -5.80 14.10 -1.83
C LEU A 99 -5.69 14.98 -3.08
N PHE A 100 -6.78 15.19 -3.83
CA PHE A 100 -6.77 16.10 -4.97
C PHE A 100 -6.58 17.55 -4.55
N GLY A 101 -7.10 17.95 -3.40
CA GLY A 101 -6.87 19.28 -2.84
C GLY A 101 -5.40 19.59 -2.53
N LEU A 102 -4.57 18.56 -2.35
CA LEU A 102 -3.13 18.69 -2.11
C LEU A 102 -2.33 18.90 -3.41
N LEU A 103 -2.87 18.48 -4.55
CA LEU A 103 -2.19 18.53 -5.84
C LEU A 103 -2.31 19.90 -6.50
N GLN A 104 -1.22 20.37 -7.10
CA GLN A 104 -1.29 21.47 -8.05
C GLN A 104 -2.16 21.11 -9.27
N SER A 105 -2.58 22.12 -10.05
CA SER A 105 -3.50 21.93 -11.19
C SER A 105 -3.04 20.94 -12.27
N SER A 106 -1.72 20.72 -12.41
CA SER A 106 -1.12 19.75 -13.34
C SER A 106 -0.40 18.60 -12.62
N GLY A 107 -0.74 18.37 -11.35
CA GLY A 107 -0.13 17.35 -10.53
C GLY A 107 -0.59 15.94 -10.90
N ILE A 108 0.16 14.94 -10.45
CA ILE A 108 -0.11 13.52 -10.73
C ILE A 108 -0.43 12.81 -9.42
N PHE A 109 -1.50 12.03 -9.41
CA PHE A 109 -1.74 11.05 -8.38
C PHE A 109 -1.30 9.66 -8.83
N TYR A 110 -0.69 8.91 -7.92
CA TYR A 110 -0.32 7.51 -8.12
C TYR A 110 -0.84 6.67 -6.96
N PHE A 111 -1.80 5.79 -7.25
CA PHE A 111 -2.48 4.96 -6.26
C PHE A 111 -2.19 3.48 -6.52
N PRO A 112 -0.95 3.02 -6.28
CA PRO A 112 -0.60 1.63 -6.52
C PRO A 112 -1.25 0.72 -5.47
N ILE A 113 -1.37 -0.55 -5.84
CA ILE A 113 -1.64 -1.68 -4.94
C ILE A 113 -2.90 -1.55 -4.08
N ASN A 114 -3.94 -0.86 -4.58
CA ASN A 114 -5.26 -0.88 -3.95
C ASN A 114 -5.93 -2.24 -4.22
N TYR A 115 -6.49 -2.83 -3.18
CA TYR A 115 -7.09 -4.14 -3.26
C TYR A 115 -8.43 -4.12 -4.00
N ASP A 116 -8.68 -5.14 -4.84
CA ASP A 116 -9.87 -5.22 -5.68
C ASP A 116 -10.70 -6.49 -5.44
N GLY A 117 -10.63 -7.03 -4.22
CA GLY A 117 -11.49 -8.13 -3.78
C GLY A 117 -11.04 -9.51 -4.25
N GLU A 118 -10.06 -9.59 -5.16
CA GLU A 118 -9.64 -10.86 -5.73
C GLU A 118 -8.52 -11.53 -4.92
N MET A 119 -8.81 -12.74 -4.43
CA MET A 119 -7.82 -13.60 -3.80
C MET A 119 -8.18 -15.06 -4.10
N THR A 120 -7.23 -15.79 -4.70
CA THR A 120 -7.41 -17.20 -5.03
C THR A 120 -6.29 -18.04 -4.48
N PHE A 121 -6.65 -19.10 -3.75
CA PHE A 121 -5.70 -20.12 -3.30
C PHE A 121 -5.49 -21.18 -4.38
N SER A 122 -4.23 -21.62 -4.53
CA SER A 122 -3.82 -22.72 -5.39
C SER A 122 -2.71 -23.54 -4.71
N PRO A 123 -2.76 -24.90 -4.72
CA PRO A 123 -3.84 -25.70 -5.29
C PRO A 123 -5.15 -25.48 -4.53
N LYS A 124 -6.28 -25.74 -5.21
CA LYS A 124 -7.59 -25.69 -4.57
C LYS A 124 -7.65 -26.74 -3.46
N SER A 125 -8.07 -26.33 -2.28
CA SER A 125 -8.42 -27.23 -1.18
C SER A 125 -9.56 -28.15 -1.61
N SER A 126 -9.58 -29.36 -1.08
CA SER A 126 -10.74 -30.27 -1.18
C SER A 126 -12.01 -29.63 -0.56
N GLU A 127 -11.84 -28.65 0.32
CA GLU A 127 -12.92 -27.90 0.96
C GLU A 127 -13.06 -26.49 0.36
N HIS A 128 -13.60 -26.41 -0.86
CA HIS A 128 -13.80 -25.13 -1.55
C HIS A 128 -14.69 -24.14 -0.77
N SER A 129 -15.61 -24.66 0.06
CA SER A 129 -16.44 -23.86 0.96
C SER A 129 -15.61 -23.13 2.02
N MET A 130 -14.49 -23.71 2.47
CA MET A 130 -13.59 -23.10 3.45
C MET A 130 -12.84 -21.91 2.86
N GLU A 131 -12.27 -22.04 1.66
CA GLU A 131 -11.56 -20.94 0.97
C GLU A 131 -12.49 -19.74 0.79
N THR A 132 -13.70 -20.00 0.28
CA THR A 132 -14.72 -18.96 0.07
C THR A 132 -15.09 -18.28 1.38
N LYS A 133 -15.22 -19.05 2.47
CA LYS A 133 -15.54 -18.50 3.80
C LYS A 133 -14.41 -17.62 4.33
N ILE A 134 -13.16 -18.05 4.20
CA ILE A 134 -11.98 -17.25 4.61
C ILE A 134 -11.96 -15.91 3.87
N VAL A 135 -12.07 -15.92 2.54
CA VAL A 135 -12.05 -14.69 1.73
C VAL A 135 -13.22 -13.77 2.12
N LYS A 136 -14.43 -14.29 2.23
CA LYS A 136 -15.61 -13.50 2.64
C LYS A 136 -15.45 -12.91 4.05
N THR A 137 -14.93 -13.68 5.01
CA THR A 137 -14.69 -13.17 6.36
C THR A 137 -13.61 -12.11 6.35
N TYR A 138 -12.55 -12.28 5.56
CA TYR A 138 -11.51 -11.27 5.42
C TYR A 138 -12.06 -9.97 4.81
N HIS A 139 -12.84 -10.04 3.75
CA HIS A 139 -13.52 -8.87 3.16
C HIS A 139 -14.43 -8.17 4.16
N ALA A 140 -15.23 -8.92 4.91
CA ALA A 140 -16.09 -8.34 5.95
C ALA A 140 -15.30 -7.61 7.05
N VAL A 141 -14.07 -8.05 7.35
CA VAL A 141 -13.18 -7.32 8.27
C VAL A 141 -12.64 -6.04 7.62
N MET A 142 -12.20 -6.12 6.36
CA MET A 142 -11.71 -4.96 5.61
C MET A 142 -12.78 -3.87 5.48
N ASP A 143 -14.01 -4.27 5.12
CA ASP A 143 -15.13 -3.35 4.90
C ASP A 143 -15.65 -2.71 6.20
N GLY A 144 -15.22 -3.24 7.35
CA GLY A 144 -15.76 -2.86 8.65
C GLY A 144 -17.20 -3.34 8.84
N LEU A 145 -17.65 -3.37 10.10
CA LEU A 145 -19.03 -3.75 10.43
C LEU A 145 -20.04 -2.61 10.23
N GLU A 146 -19.57 -1.37 10.03
CA GLU A 146 -20.41 -0.19 9.83
C GLU A 146 -20.47 0.20 8.34
N SER A 147 -21.50 -0.30 7.66
CA SER A 147 -21.64 -0.32 6.19
C SER A 147 -22.10 1.01 5.53
N ASN A 148 -21.68 2.17 6.03
CA ASN A 148 -22.16 3.45 5.50
C ASN A 148 -21.20 4.10 4.48
N ALA A 149 -20.07 3.48 4.17
CA ALA A 149 -19.17 3.96 3.12
C ALA A 149 -19.81 3.78 1.73
N GLN A 150 -19.67 4.78 0.86
CA GLN A 150 -20.10 4.70 -0.54
C GLN A 150 -19.28 3.65 -1.34
N CYS A 151 -18.18 3.19 -0.75
CA CYS A 151 -17.20 2.27 -1.29
C CYS A 151 -16.77 1.25 -0.24
N GLN A 152 -16.80 -0.03 -0.61
CA GLN A 152 -16.25 -1.11 0.19
C GLN A 152 -14.72 -1.10 0.10
N HIS A 153 -14.06 -1.20 1.24
CA HIS A 153 -12.60 -1.19 1.38
C HIS A 153 -11.95 -2.40 0.71
N SER A 154 -12.65 -3.53 0.69
CA SER A 154 -12.24 -4.74 -0.02
C SER A 154 -12.24 -4.60 -1.54
N GLN A 155 -12.84 -3.52 -2.08
CA GLN A 155 -12.97 -3.21 -3.52
C GLN A 155 -12.46 -1.80 -3.83
N SER A 156 -11.49 -1.32 -3.06
CA SER A 156 -10.95 0.04 -3.18
C SER A 156 -10.44 0.33 -4.60
N GLY A 157 -9.82 -0.64 -5.28
CA GLY A 157 -9.34 -0.53 -6.66
C GLY A 157 -10.43 -0.06 -7.65
N GLN A 158 -11.50 -0.83 -7.78
CA GLN A 158 -12.67 -0.48 -8.59
C GLN A 158 -13.34 0.81 -8.12
N CYS A 159 -13.38 1.04 -6.82
CA CYS A 159 -13.96 2.24 -6.25
C CYS A 159 -13.23 3.52 -6.66
N VAL A 160 -11.90 3.52 -6.58
CA VAL A 160 -11.04 4.60 -7.06
C VAL A 160 -11.27 4.83 -8.55
N LEU A 161 -11.27 3.76 -9.35
CA LEU A 161 -11.49 3.88 -10.78
C LEU A 161 -12.85 4.52 -11.11
N ARG A 162 -13.92 4.08 -10.43
CA ARG A 162 -15.27 4.62 -10.60
C ARG A 162 -15.32 6.11 -10.25
N ILE A 163 -14.84 6.47 -9.06
CA ILE A 163 -14.86 7.88 -8.58
C ILE A 163 -14.05 8.79 -9.48
N CYS A 164 -12.90 8.32 -9.99
CA CYS A 164 -12.06 9.10 -10.87
C CYS A 164 -12.66 9.22 -12.29
N LYS A 165 -13.30 8.15 -12.82
CA LYS A 165 -13.94 8.17 -14.14
C LYS A 165 -15.05 9.21 -14.26
N ASP A 166 -15.74 9.49 -13.16
CA ASP A 166 -16.79 10.52 -13.12
C ASP A 166 -16.23 11.95 -13.08
N ARG A 167 -14.90 12.12 -13.15
CA ARG A 167 -14.20 13.40 -13.14
C ARG A 167 -13.48 13.64 -14.46
N ALA A 168 -13.29 14.91 -14.80
CA ALA A 168 -12.56 15.33 -16.00
C ALA A 168 -11.03 15.18 -15.83
N ILE A 169 -10.56 13.94 -15.63
CA ILE A 169 -9.15 13.63 -15.39
C ILE A 169 -8.67 12.53 -16.35
N ASP A 170 -7.44 12.64 -16.81
CA ASP A 170 -6.78 11.59 -17.59
C ASP A 170 -6.32 10.46 -16.66
N ILE A 171 -6.83 9.25 -16.87
CA ILE A 171 -6.60 8.11 -15.98
C ILE A 171 -5.93 6.99 -16.77
N LYS A 172 -4.82 6.51 -16.21
CA LYS A 172 -4.19 5.25 -16.61
C LYS A 172 -4.30 4.28 -15.46
N TYR A 173 -4.82 3.09 -15.74
CA TYR A 173 -5.01 2.03 -14.76
C TYR A 173 -4.69 0.67 -15.37
N GLY A 174 -4.40 -0.29 -14.51
CA GLY A 174 -4.15 -1.68 -14.90
C GLY A 174 -4.07 -2.57 -13.67
N ASP A 175 -4.28 -3.86 -13.89
CA ASP A 175 -4.29 -4.85 -12.81
C ASP A 175 -2.85 -5.24 -12.42
N ALA A 176 -2.65 -5.53 -11.13
CA ALA A 176 -1.36 -5.93 -10.59
C ALA A 176 -1.50 -7.26 -9.84
N TRP A 177 -1.55 -8.36 -10.58
CA TRP A 177 -1.69 -9.71 -10.02
C TRP A 177 -0.42 -10.16 -9.30
N TRP A 178 -0.56 -10.61 -8.05
CA TRP A 178 0.54 -11.17 -7.27
C TRP A 178 0.44 -12.69 -7.20
N ASN A 179 1.33 -13.36 -7.91
CA ASN A 179 1.48 -14.81 -7.81
C ASN A 179 2.51 -15.13 -6.72
N VAL A 180 2.03 -15.45 -5.52
CA VAL A 180 2.90 -15.77 -4.37
C VAL A 180 3.10 -17.29 -4.30
N ARG A 181 4.35 -17.74 -4.44
CA ARG A 181 4.73 -19.16 -4.36
C ARG A 181 5.59 -19.42 -3.13
N CYS A 182 5.55 -20.62 -2.59
CA CYS A 182 6.35 -20.98 -1.41
C CYS A 182 7.78 -21.46 -1.75
N GLU A 183 8.17 -21.38 -3.02
CA GLU A 183 9.42 -21.95 -3.54
C GLU A 183 10.67 -21.18 -3.09
N ASP A 184 10.59 -19.86 -2.98
CA ASP A 184 11.70 -19.02 -2.50
C ASP A 184 11.45 -18.44 -1.09
N PRO A 185 12.51 -18.14 -0.31
CA PRO A 185 12.36 -17.65 1.06
C PRO A 185 11.58 -16.33 1.20
N LYS A 186 11.69 -15.41 0.23
CA LYS A 186 11.01 -14.10 0.30
C LYS A 186 9.52 -14.25 0.07
N SER A 187 9.13 -14.99 -0.97
CA SER A 187 7.72 -15.27 -1.26
C SER A 187 7.08 -16.13 -0.17
N LYS A 188 7.82 -17.08 0.42
CA LYS A 188 7.36 -17.84 1.59
C LYS A 188 7.12 -16.93 2.80
N TYR A 189 8.05 -16.02 3.10
CA TYR A 189 7.88 -15.06 4.18
C TYR A 189 6.65 -14.17 3.94
N PHE A 190 6.50 -13.65 2.72
CA PHE A 190 5.37 -12.83 2.33
C PHE A 190 4.03 -13.58 2.46
N LEU A 191 3.94 -14.80 1.95
CA LEU A 191 2.77 -15.67 2.07
C LEU A 191 2.40 -15.89 3.54
N MET A 192 3.39 -16.24 4.37
CA MET A 192 3.16 -16.46 5.80
C MET A 192 2.69 -15.18 6.51
N SER A 193 3.17 -14.02 6.11
CA SER A 193 2.73 -12.73 6.64
C SER A 193 1.26 -12.45 6.28
N ILE A 194 0.84 -12.69 5.03
CA ILE A 194 -0.57 -12.55 4.61
C ILE A 194 -1.46 -13.53 5.39
N LEU A 195 -1.07 -14.82 5.46
CA LEU A 195 -1.86 -15.83 6.17
C LEU A 195 -2.01 -15.50 7.65
N ARG A 196 -0.93 -15.03 8.30
CA ARG A 196 -0.96 -14.60 9.71
C ARG A 196 -1.84 -13.37 9.91
N PHE A 197 -1.74 -12.40 9.01
CA PHE A 197 -2.57 -11.21 9.03
C PHE A 197 -4.05 -11.58 8.90
N MET A 198 -4.42 -12.36 7.88
CA MET A 198 -5.81 -12.83 7.71
C MET A 198 -6.29 -13.59 8.94
N ASN A 199 -5.50 -14.57 9.42
CA ASN A 199 -5.88 -15.34 10.61
C ASN A 199 -6.09 -14.45 11.84
N HIS A 200 -5.24 -13.44 12.05
CA HIS A 200 -5.41 -12.48 13.14
C HIS A 200 -6.68 -11.66 12.98
N SER A 201 -6.91 -11.11 11.80
CA SER A 201 -8.07 -10.27 11.46
C SER A 201 -9.39 -11.03 11.55
N THR A 202 -9.42 -12.32 11.17
CA THR A 202 -10.65 -13.12 11.13
C THR A 202 -10.88 -13.96 12.38
N ARG A 203 -9.90 -14.09 13.29
CA ARG A 203 -9.96 -15.04 14.43
C ARG A 203 -11.24 -14.90 15.24
N HIS A 204 -11.64 -13.67 15.54
CA HIS A 204 -12.81 -13.37 16.35
C HIS A 204 -14.14 -13.73 15.66
N LEU A 205 -14.16 -13.77 14.32
CA LEU A 205 -15.34 -14.08 13.52
C LEU A 205 -15.45 -15.57 13.17
N LEU A 206 -14.31 -16.27 13.14
CA LEU A 206 -14.25 -17.70 12.85
C LEU A 206 -14.31 -18.58 14.11
N SER A 207 -14.19 -18.01 15.31
CA SER A 207 -14.28 -18.73 16.60
C SER A 207 -15.74 -19.08 17.00
N GLY A 208 -16.50 -19.68 16.08
CA GLY A 208 -17.85 -20.22 16.31
C GLY A 208 -17.89 -21.74 16.12
N PRO A 209 -18.98 -22.43 16.54
CA PRO A 209 -19.09 -23.90 16.60
C PRO A 209 -18.96 -24.65 15.25
N ALA A 210 -18.64 -23.94 14.16
CA ALA A 210 -18.41 -24.48 12.82
C ALA A 210 -16.93 -24.82 12.54
N PHE A 211 -16.00 -24.62 13.48
CA PHE A 211 -14.57 -24.94 13.33
C PHE A 211 -14.03 -26.01 14.29
N ASP A 212 -14.90 -26.58 15.12
CA ASP A 212 -14.59 -27.68 16.07
C ASP A 212 -15.02 -29.07 15.53
N ARG A 213 -14.96 -29.29 14.21
CA ARG A 213 -15.29 -30.60 13.62
C ARG A 213 -14.30 -30.99 12.54
#